data_AF-A0A930FJS0-F1
#
_entry.id   AF-A0A930FJS0-F1
#
_cell.length_a   1.000
_cell.length_b   1.000
_cell.length_c   1.000
_cell.angle_alpha   90.00
_cell.angle_beta   90.00
_cell.angle_gamma   90.00
#
_symmetry.space_group_name_H-M   'P 1'
#
loop_
_entity.id
_entity.type
_entity.pdbx_description
1 polymer ?
#
loop_
_entity_poly.entity_id
_entity_poly.type
_entity_poly.pdbx_seq_one_letter_code
_entity_poly.pdbx_strand_id
1 'polypeptide(L)'
;SINTTSTKEETAAIVMVGTGSVTSVSNKVKEGSDTTAQFDTTFASVVLEGNVIKYVYFDVAQDKVTYDATGHVTSDNTASMSKKDLGDNYGMKDKSSIKKEWYEQVEALEKWAVGKTVEEVLNMPTTQKDEKHTVPADKDLMTGCTIGVTGFQQALDKAVKNAVEVKDVASVGSAILTEVSGKDATAEKSGEAKASSTYGVVALDKDGKVVFTQTDEAQNAVKFTTAGALDGEAMAVPTKAEKKDEYGMKKASSIGKEWFEQNQAFDEWTVGKTSKEISGMEVTTNEAGKTVTADKDLMTGCTMGVDSLQKVTVTAIAAASKLN
;
A
#
# COMPACT_ATOMS: atom_id res chain seq x y z
N SER A 1 11.98 56.75 14.55
CA SER A 1 11.01 55.67 14.32
C SER A 1 11.77 54.37 14.17
N ILE A 2 11.67 53.47 15.15
CA ILE A 2 12.30 52.14 15.10
C ILE A 2 11.35 51.28 14.27
N ASN A 3 11.83 50.82 13.12
CA ASN A 3 11.07 49.99 12.21
C ASN A 3 11.15 48.54 12.70
N THR A 4 10.19 48.13 13.53
CA THR A 4 9.99 46.72 13.90
C THR A 4 9.34 46.00 12.72
N THR A 5 10.15 45.37 11.88
CA THR A 5 9.70 44.32 10.97
C THR A 5 9.21 43.14 11.81
N SER A 6 7.90 43.10 12.04
CA SER A 6 7.19 41.91 12.49
C SER A 6 7.36 40.83 11.41
N THR A 7 8.32 39.92 11.59
CA THR A 7 8.30 38.61 10.94
C THR A 7 7.01 37.93 11.38
N LYS A 8 5.99 38.00 10.51
CA LYS A 8 4.81 37.17 10.62
C LYS A 8 5.33 35.73 10.49
N GLU A 9 5.35 34.99 11.59
CA GLU A 9 5.46 33.53 11.52
C GLU A 9 4.34 33.08 10.59
N GLU A 10 4.72 32.67 9.38
CA GLU A 10 3.85 31.93 8.50
C GLU A 10 3.57 30.62 9.24
N THR A 11 2.44 30.55 9.94
CA THR A 11 1.94 29.30 10.50
C THR A 11 1.92 28.31 9.36
N ALA A 12 2.83 27.32 9.41
CA ALA A 12 2.93 26.28 8.41
C ALA A 12 1.54 25.68 8.18
N ALA A 13 1.15 25.53 6.92
CA ALA A 13 -0.14 24.95 6.58
C ALA A 13 -0.23 23.56 7.22
N ILE A 14 -1.18 23.40 8.14
CA ILE A 14 -1.48 22.12 8.77
C ILE A 14 -2.20 21.28 7.72
N VAL A 15 -1.68 20.09 7.43
CA VAL A 15 -2.27 19.16 6.46
C VAL A 15 -2.67 17.86 7.13
N MET A 16 -3.63 17.15 6.53
CA MET A 16 -4.00 15.80 6.95
C MET A 16 -3.36 14.79 6.00
N VAL A 17 -2.66 13.78 6.50
CA VAL A 17 -2.00 12.74 5.68
C VAL A 17 -2.53 11.37 6.09
N GLY A 18 -2.92 10.55 5.10
CA GLY A 18 -3.47 9.22 5.37
C GLY A 18 -3.32 8.23 4.22
N THR A 19 -3.48 6.95 4.54
CA THR A 19 -3.39 5.79 3.64
C THR A 19 -4.57 4.85 3.80
N GLY A 20 -4.90 4.14 2.74
CA GLY A 20 -5.93 3.11 2.76
C GLY A 20 -5.77 2.14 1.60
N SER A 21 -6.26 0.92 1.78
CA SER A 21 -6.30 -0.06 0.70
C SER A 21 -7.59 -0.86 0.68
N VAL A 22 -7.90 -1.40 -0.50
CA VAL A 22 -8.94 -2.42 -0.66
C VAL A 22 -8.38 -3.55 -1.50
N THR A 23 -8.60 -4.79 -1.08
CA THR A 23 -8.25 -5.97 -1.89
C THR A 23 -9.52 -6.54 -2.52
N SER A 24 -9.45 -6.83 -3.80
CA SER A 24 -10.42 -7.69 -4.48
C SER A 24 -9.80 -9.03 -4.82
N VAL A 25 -10.62 -10.08 -4.83
CA VAL A 25 -10.17 -11.45 -5.13
C VAL A 25 -10.90 -11.96 -6.35
N SER A 26 -10.17 -12.64 -7.25
CA SER A 26 -10.77 -13.29 -8.40
C SER A 26 -10.18 -14.69 -8.63
N ASN A 27 -11.03 -15.72 -8.62
CA ASN A 27 -10.60 -17.12 -8.78
C ASN A 27 -11.52 -17.93 -9.72
N LYS A 28 -10.88 -18.81 -10.51
CA LYS A 28 -11.48 -20.01 -11.12
C LYS A 28 -10.84 -21.24 -10.45
N VAL A 29 -11.29 -21.58 -9.26
CA VAL A 29 -10.86 -22.84 -8.62
C VAL A 29 -11.53 -23.98 -9.36
N LYS A 30 -10.72 -24.93 -9.81
CA LYS A 30 -11.21 -26.14 -10.46
C LYS A 30 -10.47 -27.32 -9.87
N GLU A 31 -11.20 -28.11 -9.07
CA GLU A 31 -10.65 -29.30 -8.42
C GLU A 31 -9.95 -30.21 -9.43
N GLY A 32 -8.80 -30.78 -9.03
CA GLY A 32 -7.99 -31.65 -9.88
C GLY A 32 -7.26 -30.92 -11.00
N SER A 33 -7.08 -29.61 -10.92
CA SER A 33 -6.25 -28.85 -11.85
C SER A 33 -5.48 -27.72 -11.16
N ASP A 34 -4.43 -27.27 -11.83
CA ASP A 34 -3.64 -26.13 -11.40
C ASP A 34 -4.54 -24.92 -11.17
N THR A 35 -4.40 -24.33 -10.00
CA THR A 35 -5.24 -23.22 -9.56
C THR A 35 -4.42 -21.95 -9.52
N THR A 36 -5.03 -20.85 -9.96
CA THR A 36 -4.53 -19.49 -9.79
C THR A 36 -5.50 -18.71 -8.94
N ALA A 37 -5.00 -18.13 -7.85
CA ALA A 37 -5.72 -17.15 -7.08
C ALA A 37 -5.12 -15.76 -7.31
N GLN A 38 -5.96 -14.79 -7.61
CA GLN A 38 -5.52 -13.42 -7.88
C GLN A 38 -6.07 -12.46 -6.82
N PHE A 39 -5.16 -11.69 -6.22
CA PHE A 39 -5.42 -10.65 -5.24
C PHE A 39 -5.00 -9.30 -5.82
N ASP A 40 -5.97 -8.41 -6.06
CA ASP A 40 -5.72 -7.05 -6.52
C ASP A 40 -5.87 -6.11 -5.33
N THR A 41 -4.75 -5.69 -4.73
CA THR A 41 -4.71 -4.70 -3.65
C THR A 41 -4.54 -3.31 -4.24
N THR A 42 -5.62 -2.54 -4.23
CA THR A 42 -5.61 -1.12 -4.59
C THR A 42 -5.23 -0.29 -3.37
N PHE A 43 -4.14 0.46 -3.48
CA PHE A 43 -3.62 1.37 -2.45
C PHE A 43 -3.90 2.81 -2.84
N ALA A 44 -4.27 3.63 -1.85
CA ALA A 44 -4.35 5.06 -1.95
C ALA A 44 -3.64 5.75 -0.77
N SER A 45 -3.02 6.88 -1.03
CA SER A 45 -2.63 7.85 -0.01
C SER A 45 -3.08 9.24 -0.39
N VAL A 46 -3.26 10.11 0.60
CA VAL A 46 -3.82 11.45 0.41
C VAL A 46 -3.16 12.47 1.34
N VAL A 47 -3.03 13.70 0.86
CA VAL A 47 -2.75 14.90 1.66
C VAL A 47 -3.87 15.90 1.46
N LEU A 48 -4.46 16.38 2.55
CA LEU A 48 -5.56 17.32 2.53
C LEU A 48 -5.18 18.64 3.19
N GLU A 49 -5.58 19.75 2.58
CA GLU A 49 -5.70 21.05 3.24
C GLU A 49 -7.20 21.34 3.41
N GLY A 50 -7.70 21.23 4.65
CA GLY A 50 -9.14 21.16 4.88
C GLY A 50 -9.73 19.90 4.23
N ASN A 51 -10.63 20.07 3.27
CA ASN A 51 -11.21 18.98 2.48
C ASN A 51 -10.65 18.91 1.04
N VAL A 52 -9.68 19.76 0.69
CA VAL A 52 -9.09 19.85 -0.65
C VAL A 52 -7.87 18.96 -0.76
N ILE A 53 -7.80 18.15 -1.81
CA ILE A 53 -6.70 17.24 -2.10
C ILE A 53 -5.51 18.03 -2.63
N LYS A 54 -4.38 17.98 -1.92
CA LYS A 54 -3.09 18.56 -2.32
C LYS A 54 -2.14 17.54 -2.92
N TYR A 55 -2.34 16.29 -2.55
CA TYR A 55 -1.64 15.14 -3.08
C TYR A 55 -2.58 13.94 -3.00
N VAL A 56 -2.57 13.11 -4.03
CA VAL A 56 -3.17 11.79 -4.00
C VAL A 56 -2.28 10.86 -4.81
N TYR A 57 -2.09 9.66 -4.31
CA TYR A 57 -1.41 8.60 -5.02
C TYR A 57 -2.28 7.35 -5.01
N PHE A 58 -2.35 6.69 -6.15
CA PHE A 58 -3.02 5.43 -6.37
C PHE A 58 -2.07 4.43 -7.00
N ASP A 59 -2.15 3.18 -6.58
CA ASP A 59 -1.49 2.06 -7.25
C ASP A 59 -2.23 0.75 -6.98
N VAL A 60 -1.91 -0.30 -7.73
CA VAL A 60 -2.48 -1.62 -7.57
C VAL A 60 -1.36 -2.66 -7.60
N ALA A 61 -1.21 -3.42 -6.51
CA ALA A 61 -0.51 -4.70 -6.56
C ALA A 61 -1.49 -5.75 -7.09
N GLN A 62 -1.17 -6.36 -8.24
CA GLN A 62 -1.98 -7.39 -8.88
C GLN A 62 -1.25 -8.72 -8.77
N ASP A 63 -1.40 -9.35 -7.62
CA ASP A 63 -0.64 -10.53 -7.26
C ASP A 63 -1.38 -11.80 -7.64
N LYS A 64 -0.64 -12.76 -8.19
CA LYS A 64 -1.16 -14.09 -8.53
C LYS A 64 -0.35 -15.13 -7.80
N VAL A 65 -1.04 -15.95 -7.03
CA VAL A 65 -0.46 -17.13 -6.39
C VAL A 65 -0.99 -18.37 -7.09
N THR A 66 -0.13 -19.35 -7.32
CA THR A 66 -0.48 -20.57 -8.04
C THR A 66 -0.01 -21.81 -7.29
N TYR A 67 -0.80 -22.87 -7.40
CA TYR A 67 -0.47 -24.18 -6.86
C TYR A 67 -1.06 -25.28 -7.76
N ASP A 68 -0.43 -26.44 -7.79
CA ASP A 68 -0.82 -27.56 -8.64
C ASP A 68 -1.89 -28.46 -8.01
N ALA A 69 -2.41 -29.39 -8.80
CA ALA A 69 -3.41 -30.38 -8.36
C ALA A 69 -2.92 -31.36 -7.28
N THR A 70 -1.63 -31.33 -6.92
CA THR A 70 -1.02 -32.15 -5.87
C THR A 70 -0.66 -31.36 -4.62
N GLY A 71 -1.10 -30.11 -4.54
CA GLY A 71 -0.87 -29.24 -3.39
C GLY A 71 0.56 -28.74 -3.28
N HIS A 72 1.28 -28.58 -4.39
CA HIS A 72 2.56 -27.87 -4.41
C HIS A 72 2.38 -26.44 -4.93
N VAL A 73 3.04 -25.48 -4.31
CA VAL A 73 3.09 -24.09 -4.77
C VAL A 73 3.92 -24.02 -6.04
N THR A 74 3.36 -23.40 -7.08
CA THR A 74 4.01 -23.24 -8.39
C THR A 74 4.32 -21.79 -8.73
N SER A 75 3.76 -20.83 -7.99
CA SER A 75 4.12 -19.43 -8.17
C SER A 75 5.55 -19.21 -7.72
N ASP A 76 6.32 -18.51 -8.54
CA ASP A 76 7.68 -18.12 -8.19
C ASP A 76 7.65 -17.19 -6.97
N ASN A 77 8.56 -17.40 -6.01
CA ASN A 77 8.68 -16.57 -4.81
C ASN A 77 9.50 -15.29 -5.10
N THR A 78 9.46 -14.79 -6.34
CA THR A 78 10.15 -13.56 -6.72
C THR A 78 9.32 -12.33 -6.36
N ALA A 79 10.00 -11.25 -6.02
CA ALA A 79 9.37 -9.95 -5.80
C ALA A 79 8.54 -9.58 -7.04
N SER A 80 7.24 -9.37 -6.81
CA SER A 80 6.34 -8.89 -7.85
C SER A 80 6.35 -7.36 -7.85
N MET A 81 5.95 -6.76 -8.97
CA MET A 81 5.87 -5.30 -9.10
C MET A 81 4.42 -4.86 -9.11
N SER A 82 4.15 -3.68 -8.56
CA SER A 82 2.85 -3.03 -8.72
C SER A 82 2.61 -2.63 -10.17
N LYS A 83 1.38 -2.22 -10.49
CA LYS A 83 1.06 -1.78 -11.85
C LYS A 83 1.77 -0.47 -12.24
N LYS A 84 2.02 0.46 -11.30
CA LYS A 84 2.86 1.61 -11.61
C LYS A 84 4.32 1.22 -11.81
N ASP A 85 4.87 0.36 -10.96
CA ASP A 85 6.28 -0.06 -11.06
C ASP A 85 6.56 -0.88 -12.33
N LEU A 86 5.55 -1.62 -12.83
CA LEU A 86 5.62 -2.27 -14.13
C LEU A 86 5.76 -1.26 -15.28
N GLY A 87 5.22 -0.05 -15.16
CA GLY A 87 5.27 0.97 -16.19
C GLY A 87 4.76 0.44 -17.54
N ASP A 88 5.58 0.60 -18.59
CA ASP A 88 5.28 0.07 -19.93
C ASP A 88 5.25 -1.47 -19.99
N ASN A 89 5.88 -2.18 -19.05
CA ASN A 89 5.87 -3.64 -19.01
C ASN A 89 4.48 -4.20 -18.65
N TYR A 90 3.56 -3.39 -18.13
CA TYR A 90 2.18 -3.82 -17.91
C TYR A 90 1.44 -4.08 -19.24
N GLY A 91 1.82 -3.38 -20.32
CA GLY A 91 1.38 -3.66 -21.69
C GLY A 91 -0.10 -3.38 -21.94
N MET A 92 -0.65 -2.31 -21.38
CA MET A 92 -2.05 -1.90 -21.59
C MET A 92 -2.22 -0.94 -22.79
N LYS A 93 -1.17 -0.28 -23.26
CA LYS A 93 -1.25 0.80 -24.26
C LYS A 93 -2.04 0.42 -25.51
N ASP A 94 -1.77 -0.76 -26.05
CA ASP A 94 -2.40 -1.23 -27.29
C ASP A 94 -3.89 -1.57 -27.10
N LYS A 95 -4.23 -2.09 -25.90
CA LYS A 95 -5.60 -2.46 -25.50
C LYS A 95 -6.42 -1.25 -25.04
N SER A 96 -5.76 -0.16 -24.65
CA SER A 96 -6.38 1.08 -24.23
C SER A 96 -7.00 1.81 -25.41
N SER A 97 -8.27 2.24 -25.27
CA SER A 97 -8.97 3.03 -26.29
C SER A 97 -8.36 4.41 -26.49
N ILE A 98 -7.63 4.91 -25.49
CA ILE A 98 -6.96 6.22 -25.52
C ILE A 98 -5.45 6.11 -25.74
N LYS A 99 -4.94 4.91 -26.06
CA LYS A 99 -3.52 4.63 -26.37
C LYS A 99 -2.54 5.10 -25.28
N LYS A 100 -2.98 5.00 -24.02
CA LYS A 100 -2.19 5.24 -22.81
C LYS A 100 -1.98 3.97 -22.03
N GLU A 101 -0.79 3.82 -21.45
CA GLU A 101 -0.52 2.80 -20.45
C GLU A 101 -1.34 2.99 -19.18
N TRP A 102 -1.36 1.96 -18.33
CA TRP A 102 -2.14 2.00 -17.09
C TRP A 102 -1.65 3.11 -16.14
N TYR A 103 -0.34 3.24 -15.95
CA TYR A 103 0.21 4.29 -15.07
C TYR A 103 -0.08 5.70 -15.60
N GLU A 104 0.00 5.93 -16.92
CA GLU A 104 -0.35 7.21 -17.55
C GLU A 104 -1.82 7.60 -17.27
N GLN A 105 -2.72 6.61 -17.20
CA GLN A 105 -4.13 6.83 -16.90
C GLN A 105 -4.37 7.14 -15.42
N VAL A 106 -3.67 6.44 -14.52
CA VAL A 106 -3.74 6.73 -13.08
C VAL A 106 -3.16 8.10 -12.77
N GLU A 107 -2.04 8.49 -13.39
CA GLU A 107 -1.51 9.85 -13.24
C GLU A 107 -2.49 10.92 -13.70
N ALA A 108 -3.27 10.66 -14.76
CA ALA A 108 -4.30 11.59 -15.20
C ALA A 108 -5.44 11.72 -14.18
N LEU A 109 -5.83 10.62 -13.52
CA LEU A 109 -6.80 10.62 -12.42
C LEU A 109 -6.25 11.40 -11.21
N GLU A 110 -5.00 11.18 -10.84
CA GLU A 110 -4.34 11.89 -9.72
C GLU A 110 -4.27 13.39 -9.98
N LYS A 111 -3.82 13.79 -11.17
CA LYS A 111 -3.78 15.20 -11.61
C LYS A 111 -5.17 15.83 -11.62
N TRP A 112 -6.20 15.09 -12.03
CA TRP A 112 -7.58 15.57 -12.01
C TRP A 112 -8.13 15.74 -10.58
N ALA A 113 -7.73 14.88 -9.65
CA ALA A 113 -8.18 14.90 -8.26
C ALA A 113 -7.52 16.02 -7.43
N VAL A 114 -6.27 16.37 -7.72
CA VAL A 114 -5.57 17.48 -7.05
C VAL A 114 -6.31 18.81 -7.27
N GLY A 115 -6.52 19.56 -6.19
CA GLY A 115 -7.27 20.81 -6.17
C GLY A 115 -8.79 20.63 -6.03
N LYS A 116 -9.30 19.41 -6.10
CA LYS A 116 -10.71 19.09 -5.83
C LYS A 116 -10.91 18.72 -4.36
N THR A 117 -12.15 18.78 -3.92
CA THR A 117 -12.56 18.23 -2.63
C THR A 117 -12.62 16.71 -2.67
N VAL A 118 -12.45 16.08 -1.51
CA VAL A 118 -12.64 14.63 -1.36
C VAL A 118 -14.02 14.19 -1.90
N GLU A 119 -15.07 14.94 -1.60
CA GLU A 119 -16.43 14.62 -2.03
C GLU A 119 -16.58 14.61 -3.55
N GLU A 120 -15.99 15.59 -4.24
CA GLU A 120 -16.01 15.64 -5.71
C GLU A 120 -15.32 14.43 -6.35
N VAL A 121 -14.22 13.94 -5.75
CA VAL A 121 -13.50 12.77 -6.26
C VAL A 121 -14.24 11.47 -5.93
N LEU A 122 -14.75 11.33 -4.72
CA LEU A 122 -15.54 10.15 -4.32
C LEU A 122 -16.85 10.04 -5.13
N ASN A 123 -17.46 11.17 -5.49
CA ASN A 123 -18.70 11.22 -6.27
C ASN A 123 -18.48 11.53 -7.76
N MET A 124 -17.28 11.27 -8.29
CA MET A 124 -16.99 11.54 -9.71
C MET A 124 -18.04 10.87 -10.61
N PRO A 125 -18.47 11.53 -11.72
CA PRO A 125 -19.36 10.90 -12.69
C PRO A 125 -18.75 9.59 -13.21
N THR A 126 -19.53 8.51 -13.20
CA THR A 126 -19.11 7.20 -13.70
C THR A 126 -20.17 6.57 -14.60
N THR A 127 -19.74 5.59 -15.40
CA THR A 127 -20.63 4.74 -16.19
C THR A 127 -20.15 3.29 -16.14
N GLN A 128 -21.07 2.34 -16.30
CA GLN A 128 -20.71 0.92 -16.44
C GLN A 128 -20.22 0.66 -17.85
N LYS A 129 -18.96 0.23 -17.99
CA LYS A 129 -18.36 -0.20 -19.26
C LYS A 129 -18.69 -1.66 -19.57
N ASP A 130 -18.68 -2.49 -18.53
CA ASP A 130 -19.06 -3.91 -18.57
C ASP A 130 -19.46 -4.36 -17.15
N GLU A 131 -19.75 -5.66 -16.96
CA GLU A 131 -20.18 -6.23 -15.67
C GLU A 131 -19.19 -6.00 -14.52
N LYS A 132 -17.90 -5.76 -14.81
CA LYS A 132 -16.82 -5.65 -13.81
C LYS A 132 -16.19 -4.27 -13.74
N HIS A 133 -16.39 -3.41 -14.75
CA HIS A 133 -15.70 -2.14 -14.85
C HIS A 133 -16.65 -0.94 -14.85
N THR A 134 -16.64 -0.22 -13.73
CA THR A 134 -17.18 1.14 -13.62
C THR A 134 -16.06 2.15 -13.89
N VAL A 135 -16.21 2.95 -14.96
CA VAL A 135 -15.16 3.85 -15.47
C VAL A 135 -15.60 5.32 -15.37
N PRO A 136 -14.68 6.29 -15.40
CA PRO A 136 -15.02 7.71 -15.41
C PRO A 136 -15.93 8.10 -16.57
N ALA A 137 -16.89 8.97 -16.28
CA ALA A 137 -17.76 9.64 -17.25
C ALA A 137 -17.58 11.17 -17.25
N ASP A 138 -16.65 11.68 -16.42
CA ASP A 138 -16.27 13.09 -16.40
C ASP A 138 -15.50 13.45 -17.68
N LYS A 139 -15.96 14.50 -18.38
CA LYS A 139 -15.44 14.86 -19.71
C LYS A 139 -13.97 15.28 -19.68
N ASP A 140 -13.52 15.89 -18.58
CA ASP A 140 -12.15 16.35 -18.43
C ASP A 140 -11.22 15.19 -18.09
N LEU A 141 -11.74 14.15 -17.42
CA LEU A 141 -10.99 12.96 -17.05
C LEU A 141 -10.97 11.87 -18.13
N MET A 142 -12.03 11.71 -18.93
CA MET A 142 -12.16 10.60 -19.90
C MET A 142 -11.10 10.58 -21.00
N THR A 143 -10.48 11.73 -21.31
CA THR A 143 -9.33 11.81 -22.23
C THR A 143 -8.03 11.30 -21.60
N GLY A 144 -8.02 11.22 -20.27
CA GLY A 144 -6.91 10.82 -19.42
C GLY A 144 -7.03 9.40 -18.89
N CYS A 145 -8.23 8.99 -18.46
CA CYS A 145 -8.45 7.77 -17.70
C CYS A 145 -9.72 7.05 -18.15
N THR A 146 -9.57 5.78 -18.55
CA THR A 146 -10.66 4.89 -18.99
C THR A 146 -10.65 3.54 -18.27
N ILE A 147 -9.86 3.43 -17.22
CA ILE A 147 -9.77 2.26 -16.34
C ILE A 147 -10.86 2.29 -15.27
N GLY A 148 -11.10 1.15 -14.63
CA GLY A 148 -12.05 1.07 -13.52
C GLY A 148 -11.59 1.91 -12.32
N VAL A 149 -12.51 2.64 -11.69
CA VAL A 149 -12.18 3.59 -10.60
C VAL A 149 -12.76 3.25 -9.24
N THR A 150 -13.65 2.26 -9.15
CA THR A 150 -14.30 1.87 -7.89
C THR A 150 -13.30 1.54 -6.77
N GLY A 151 -12.26 0.77 -7.07
CA GLY A 151 -11.22 0.44 -6.09
C GLY A 151 -10.45 1.67 -5.60
N PHE A 152 -10.18 2.63 -6.49
CA PHE A 152 -9.50 3.88 -6.11
C PHE A 152 -10.39 4.76 -5.22
N GLN A 153 -11.68 4.87 -5.52
CA GLN A 153 -12.64 5.59 -4.68
C GLN A 153 -12.73 4.97 -3.28
N GLN A 154 -12.78 3.64 -3.18
CA GLN A 154 -12.81 2.93 -1.90
C GLN A 154 -11.52 3.08 -1.10
N ALA A 155 -10.36 2.97 -1.76
CA ALA A 155 -9.07 3.17 -1.11
C ALA A 155 -8.88 4.63 -0.66
N LEU A 156 -9.33 5.61 -1.46
CA LEU A 156 -9.31 7.04 -1.10
C LEU A 156 -10.19 7.32 0.13
N ASP A 157 -11.41 6.79 0.16
CA ASP A 157 -12.32 6.96 1.31
C ASP A 157 -11.68 6.42 2.60
N LYS A 158 -11.02 5.26 2.56
CA LYS A 158 -10.23 4.76 3.69
C LYS A 158 -9.04 5.66 4.03
N ALA A 159 -8.29 6.12 3.02
CA ALA A 159 -7.15 7.02 3.23
C ALA A 159 -7.55 8.32 3.93
N VAL A 160 -8.68 8.90 3.55
CA VAL A 160 -9.23 10.10 4.18
C VAL A 160 -9.67 9.82 5.63
N LYS A 161 -10.31 8.69 5.90
CA LYS A 161 -10.72 8.29 7.27
C LYS A 161 -9.53 8.03 8.19
N ASN A 162 -8.43 7.56 7.63
CA ASN A 162 -7.19 7.28 8.36
C ASN A 162 -6.24 8.49 8.41
N ALA A 163 -6.63 9.63 7.85
CA ALA A 163 -5.77 10.80 7.78
C ALA A 163 -5.60 11.46 9.15
N VAL A 164 -4.35 11.82 9.47
CA VAL A 164 -3.97 12.47 10.73
C VAL A 164 -3.30 13.80 10.45
N GLU A 165 -3.33 14.68 11.45
CA GLU A 165 -2.68 15.98 11.37
C GLU A 165 -1.15 15.83 11.29
N VAL A 166 -0.53 16.46 10.30
CA VAL A 166 0.92 16.51 10.12
C VAL A 166 1.36 17.96 9.88
N LYS A 167 2.46 18.35 10.53
CA LYS A 167 3.03 19.69 10.44
C LYS A 167 4.32 19.67 9.63
N ASP A 168 4.70 20.85 9.14
CA ASP A 168 5.98 21.09 8.46
C ASP A 168 6.21 20.22 7.21
N VAL A 169 5.14 19.84 6.51
CA VAL A 169 5.20 19.04 5.28
C VAL A 169 5.64 19.91 4.10
N ALA A 170 6.79 19.56 3.51
CA ALA A 170 7.32 20.18 2.30
C ALA A 170 7.16 19.31 1.05
N SER A 171 7.24 17.99 1.21
CA SER A 171 7.01 17.02 0.14
C SER A 171 6.42 15.71 0.69
N VAL A 172 5.75 14.96 -0.18
CA VAL A 172 5.13 13.68 0.17
C VAL A 172 5.43 12.66 -0.93
N GLY A 173 5.73 11.44 -0.52
CA GLY A 173 5.92 10.31 -1.42
C GLY A 173 5.21 9.08 -0.90
N SER A 174 4.88 8.18 -1.82
CA SER A 174 4.15 6.95 -1.53
C SER A 174 4.71 5.80 -2.34
N ALA A 175 4.59 4.59 -1.81
CA ALA A 175 5.02 3.39 -2.48
C ALA A 175 4.19 2.19 -2.04
N ILE A 176 4.13 1.17 -2.90
CA ILE A 176 3.62 -0.16 -2.60
C ILE A 176 4.63 -1.17 -3.14
N LEU A 177 5.01 -2.14 -2.32
CA LEU A 177 5.87 -3.25 -2.67
C LEU A 177 5.10 -4.54 -2.48
N THR A 178 5.33 -5.53 -3.33
CA THR A 178 4.61 -6.80 -3.25
C THR A 178 5.52 -8.02 -3.35
N GLU A 179 5.14 -9.05 -2.62
CA GLU A 179 5.79 -10.35 -2.57
C GLU A 179 4.75 -11.47 -2.61
N VAL A 180 5.02 -12.47 -3.43
CA VAL A 180 4.31 -13.75 -3.38
C VAL A 180 5.19 -14.79 -2.70
N SER A 181 4.60 -15.61 -1.84
CA SER A 181 5.31 -16.68 -1.16
C SER A 181 4.39 -17.88 -0.95
N GLY A 182 4.94 -19.06 -0.66
CA GLY A 182 4.09 -20.18 -0.30
C GLY A 182 4.79 -21.34 0.36
N LYS A 183 3.98 -22.25 0.88
CA LYS A 183 4.38 -23.54 1.44
C LYS A 183 3.46 -24.62 0.91
N ASP A 184 4.05 -25.73 0.50
CA ASP A 184 3.32 -26.89 0.00
C ASP A 184 2.44 -27.51 1.08
N ALA A 185 1.38 -28.17 0.64
CA ALA A 185 0.54 -28.97 1.51
C ALA A 185 1.30 -30.23 1.95
N THR A 186 1.02 -30.66 3.17
CA THR A 186 1.55 -31.90 3.74
C THR A 186 0.39 -32.74 4.27
N ALA A 187 0.65 -34.00 4.61
CA ALA A 187 -0.36 -34.86 5.22
C ALA A 187 -0.91 -34.29 6.55
N GLU A 188 -0.15 -33.42 7.23
CA GLU A 188 -0.48 -32.90 8.56
C GLU A 188 -1.05 -31.48 8.54
N LYS A 189 -0.76 -30.72 7.48
CA LYS A 189 -1.09 -29.28 7.39
C LYS A 189 -1.40 -28.90 5.95
N SER A 190 -2.43 -28.08 5.79
CA SER A 190 -2.75 -27.41 4.54
C SER A 190 -1.56 -26.58 4.04
N GLY A 191 -1.39 -26.58 2.72
CA GLY A 191 -0.50 -25.66 2.04
C GLY A 191 -1.10 -24.26 2.07
N GLU A 192 -0.25 -23.28 1.86
CA GLU A 192 -0.63 -21.87 1.91
C GLU A 192 0.18 -21.10 0.87
N ALA A 193 -0.50 -20.38 -0.03
CA ALA A 193 0.13 -19.43 -0.94
C ALA A 193 -0.38 -18.02 -0.64
N LYS A 194 0.55 -17.08 -0.52
CA LYS A 194 0.36 -15.74 0.03
C LYS A 194 0.76 -14.67 -0.97
N ALA A 195 -0.04 -13.63 -1.03
CA ALA A 195 0.25 -12.37 -1.68
C ALA A 195 0.28 -11.28 -0.60
N SER A 196 1.44 -10.65 -0.42
CA SER A 196 1.64 -9.61 0.60
C SER A 196 2.00 -8.31 -0.09
N SER A 197 1.16 -7.29 0.08
CA SER A 197 1.41 -5.95 -0.43
C SER A 197 1.68 -5.01 0.75
N THR A 198 2.92 -4.58 0.92
CA THR A 198 3.32 -3.59 1.93
C THR A 198 3.33 -2.22 1.28
N TYR A 199 2.60 -1.25 1.84
CA TYR A 199 2.49 0.10 1.27
C TYR A 199 2.71 1.16 2.35
N GLY A 200 2.98 2.38 1.93
CA GLY A 200 3.09 3.49 2.86
C GLY A 200 3.17 4.86 2.20
N VAL A 201 2.93 5.88 3.01
CA VAL A 201 3.15 7.29 2.70
C VAL A 201 4.19 7.87 3.65
N VAL A 202 5.06 8.73 3.12
CA VAL A 202 6.07 9.46 3.89
C VAL A 202 5.95 10.93 3.56
N ALA A 203 5.84 11.77 4.59
CA ALA A 203 5.93 13.22 4.48
C ALA A 203 7.30 13.70 4.98
N LEU A 204 7.89 14.64 4.26
CA LEU A 204 9.22 15.18 4.52
C LEU A 204 9.15 16.67 4.81
N ASP A 205 10.04 17.15 5.67
CA ASP A 205 10.32 18.57 5.84
C ASP A 205 11.17 19.13 4.70
N LYS A 206 11.41 20.45 4.76
CA LYS A 206 12.23 21.19 3.78
C LYS A 206 13.69 20.72 3.69
N ASP A 207 14.18 20.02 4.72
CA ASP A 207 15.55 19.51 4.81
C ASP A 207 15.62 18.02 4.39
N GLY A 208 14.50 17.44 3.96
CA GLY A 208 14.41 16.06 3.51
C GLY A 208 14.37 15.03 4.64
N LYS A 209 14.02 15.45 5.86
CA LYS A 209 13.79 14.54 6.99
C LYS A 209 12.32 14.18 7.10
N VAL A 210 12.05 12.98 7.57
CA VAL A 210 10.68 12.50 7.78
C VAL A 210 9.99 13.30 8.89
N VAL A 211 8.81 13.84 8.60
CA VAL A 211 7.90 14.40 9.61
C VAL A 211 6.72 13.49 9.90
N PHE A 212 6.43 12.54 9.01
CA PHE A 212 5.40 11.54 9.18
C PHE A 212 5.66 10.32 8.31
N THR A 213 5.36 9.13 8.84
CA THR A 213 5.27 7.88 8.09
C THR A 213 3.98 7.19 8.51
N GLN A 214 3.30 6.58 7.55
CA GLN A 214 2.25 5.62 7.84
C GLN A 214 2.38 4.46 6.87
N THR A 215 2.63 3.27 7.42
CA THR A 215 2.77 2.02 6.67
C THR A 215 1.69 1.02 7.06
N ASP A 216 1.39 0.08 6.17
CA ASP A 216 0.52 -1.06 6.46
C ASP A 216 0.80 -2.21 5.45
N GLU A 217 0.23 -3.38 5.71
CA GLU A 217 0.39 -4.58 4.88
C GLU A 217 -0.94 -5.28 4.66
N ALA A 218 -1.35 -5.37 3.39
CA ALA A 218 -2.41 -6.27 2.95
C ALA A 218 -1.80 -7.67 2.74
N GLN A 219 -2.05 -8.56 3.70
CA GLN A 219 -1.56 -9.94 3.65
C GLN A 219 -2.72 -10.90 3.36
N ASN A 220 -2.82 -11.30 2.10
CA ASN A 220 -3.85 -12.19 1.60
C ASN A 220 -3.28 -13.59 1.33
N ALA A 221 -4.11 -14.62 1.47
CA ALA A 221 -3.67 -16.00 1.30
C ALA A 221 -4.80 -16.89 0.78
N VAL A 222 -4.41 -17.97 0.11
CA VAL A 222 -5.26 -19.14 -0.12
C VAL A 222 -4.64 -20.36 0.53
N LYS A 223 -5.47 -21.21 1.12
CA LYS A 223 -5.07 -22.50 1.68
C LYS A 223 -5.60 -23.63 0.81
N PHE A 224 -4.83 -24.70 0.74
CA PHE A 224 -5.16 -25.85 -0.10
C PHE A 224 -4.64 -27.15 0.51
N THR A 225 -5.27 -28.25 0.14
CA THR A 225 -4.93 -29.60 0.60
C THR A 225 -3.91 -30.26 -0.33
N THR A 226 -3.43 -31.45 0.05
CA THR A 226 -2.57 -32.30 -0.80
C THR A 226 -3.26 -32.80 -2.08
N ALA A 227 -4.56 -32.57 -2.24
CA ALA A 227 -5.31 -32.85 -3.46
C ALA A 227 -5.52 -31.59 -4.32
N GLY A 228 -4.86 -30.48 -3.98
CA GLY A 228 -5.07 -29.18 -4.64
C GLY A 228 -6.48 -28.60 -4.45
N ALA A 229 -7.30 -29.19 -3.57
CA ALA A 229 -8.60 -28.62 -3.22
C ALA A 229 -8.43 -27.46 -2.24
N LEU A 230 -9.23 -26.39 -2.38
CA LEU A 230 -9.23 -25.28 -1.43
C LEU A 230 -9.57 -25.78 -0.01
N ASP A 231 -8.86 -25.25 0.96
CA ASP A 231 -9.14 -25.39 2.38
C ASP A 231 -9.68 -24.05 2.91
N GLY A 232 -11.00 -23.88 2.86
CA GLY A 232 -11.69 -22.62 3.14
C GLY A 232 -11.98 -21.79 1.89
N GLU A 233 -12.16 -20.48 2.08
CA GLU A 233 -12.49 -19.53 1.01
C GLU A 233 -11.28 -18.68 0.60
N ALA A 234 -11.16 -18.41 -0.70
CA ALA A 234 -10.26 -17.38 -1.21
C ALA A 234 -10.97 -16.03 -1.15
N MET A 235 -10.78 -15.30 -0.06
CA MET A 235 -11.43 -14.01 0.18
C MET A 235 -10.42 -12.94 0.60
N ALA A 236 -10.76 -11.69 0.33
CA ALA A 236 -9.99 -10.56 0.83
C ALA A 236 -10.14 -10.51 2.36
N VAL A 237 -9.04 -10.25 3.05
CA VAL A 237 -9.04 -10.08 4.51
C VAL A 237 -8.67 -8.64 4.85
N PRO A 238 -9.07 -8.13 6.03
CA PRO A 238 -8.57 -6.85 6.51
C PRO A 238 -7.04 -6.84 6.58
N THR A 239 -6.45 -5.67 6.39
CA THR A 239 -4.99 -5.47 6.47
C THR A 239 -4.47 -5.77 7.87
N LYS A 240 -3.16 -5.86 8.06
CA LYS A 240 -2.60 -6.12 9.39
C LYS A 240 -2.92 -5.01 10.38
N ALA A 241 -2.91 -3.74 9.97
CA ALA A 241 -3.34 -2.64 10.84
C ALA A 241 -4.86 -2.68 11.12
N GLU A 242 -5.68 -3.03 10.13
CA GLU A 242 -7.14 -3.10 10.29
C GLU A 242 -7.58 -4.23 11.24
N LYS A 243 -6.85 -5.36 11.25
CA LYS A 243 -7.12 -6.49 12.17
C LYS A 243 -6.93 -6.14 13.64
N LYS A 244 -6.06 -5.17 13.96
CA LYS A 244 -5.71 -4.82 15.35
C LYS A 244 -5.39 -6.08 16.19
N ASP A 245 -6.10 -6.29 17.30
CA ASP A 245 -5.95 -7.46 18.17
C ASP A 245 -6.37 -8.79 17.51
N GLU A 246 -7.19 -8.77 16.47
CA GLU A 246 -7.58 -9.99 15.73
C GLU A 246 -6.41 -10.61 14.96
N TYR A 247 -5.33 -9.87 14.72
CA TYR A 247 -4.11 -10.43 14.12
C TYR A 247 -3.43 -11.45 15.04
N GLY A 248 -3.51 -11.25 16.36
CA GLY A 248 -3.11 -12.22 17.38
C GLY A 248 -1.59 -12.39 17.57
N MET A 249 -0.78 -11.40 17.19
CA MET A 249 0.68 -11.44 17.31
C MET A 249 1.18 -11.31 18.74
N LYS A 250 0.38 -10.78 19.69
CA LYS A 250 0.78 -10.61 21.10
C LYS A 250 1.38 -11.87 21.71
N LYS A 251 0.86 -13.05 21.35
CA LYS A 251 1.31 -14.35 21.88
C LYS A 251 2.70 -14.75 21.39
N ALA A 252 3.08 -14.31 20.19
CA ALA A 252 4.37 -14.61 19.56
C ALA A 252 5.38 -13.46 19.72
N SER A 253 4.92 -12.28 20.10
CA SER A 253 5.74 -11.09 20.33
C SER A 253 6.51 -11.20 21.63
N SER A 254 7.84 -11.07 21.58
CA SER A 254 8.70 -11.07 22.77
C SER A 254 8.49 -9.85 23.67
N ILE A 255 7.87 -8.78 23.14
CA ILE A 255 7.53 -7.54 23.85
C ILE A 255 6.03 -7.43 24.18
N GLY A 256 5.24 -8.47 23.90
CA GLY A 256 3.80 -8.51 24.24
C GLY A 256 2.94 -7.48 23.50
N LYS A 257 3.41 -6.98 22.35
CA LYS A 257 2.69 -6.02 21.49
C LYS A 257 2.12 -6.69 20.24
N GLU A 258 0.97 -6.22 19.78
CA GLU A 258 0.40 -6.58 18.48
C GLU A 258 1.21 -5.98 17.33
N TRP A 259 0.97 -6.48 16.11
CA TRP A 259 1.64 -5.98 14.91
C TRP A 259 1.43 -4.48 14.69
N PHE A 260 0.20 -3.98 14.86
CA PHE A 260 -0.10 -2.56 14.64
C PHE A 260 0.62 -1.63 15.64
N GLU A 261 0.79 -2.07 16.89
CA GLU A 261 1.53 -1.33 17.91
C GLU A 261 3.04 -1.30 17.58
N GLN A 262 3.56 -2.41 17.06
CA GLN A 262 4.96 -2.49 16.63
C GLN A 262 5.20 -1.69 15.35
N ASN A 263 4.24 -1.67 14.43
CA ASN A 263 4.31 -0.89 13.20
C ASN A 263 4.28 0.60 13.48
N GLN A 264 3.42 1.04 14.39
CA GLN A 264 3.41 2.42 14.86
C GLN A 264 4.76 2.81 15.45
N ALA A 265 5.40 1.94 16.24
CA ALA A 265 6.73 2.23 16.78
C ALA A 265 7.81 2.35 15.68
N PHE A 266 7.70 1.57 14.60
CA PHE A 266 8.55 1.73 13.42
C PHE A 266 8.30 3.07 12.72
N ASP A 267 7.04 3.40 12.44
CA ASP A 267 6.63 4.65 11.79
C ASP A 267 7.05 5.89 12.61
N GLU A 268 6.97 5.83 13.94
CA GLU A 268 7.45 6.89 14.83
C GLU A 268 8.97 6.98 14.86
N TRP A 269 9.67 5.84 14.80
CA TRP A 269 11.12 5.81 14.76
C TRP A 269 11.68 6.46 13.49
N THR A 270 10.97 6.45 12.36
CA THR A 270 11.47 7.11 11.13
C THR A 270 11.44 8.64 11.26
N VAL A 271 10.61 9.22 12.13
CA VAL A 271 10.47 10.67 12.29
C VAL A 271 11.81 11.32 12.70
N GLY A 272 12.14 12.42 12.03
CA GLY A 272 13.40 13.16 12.17
C GLY A 272 14.59 12.56 11.43
N LYS A 273 14.44 11.38 10.80
CA LYS A 273 15.51 10.69 10.07
C LYS A 273 15.45 10.97 8.58
N THR A 274 16.59 10.79 7.92
CA THR A 274 16.76 10.82 6.46
C THR A 274 16.64 9.43 5.86
N SER A 275 16.46 9.36 4.53
CA SER A 275 16.50 8.09 3.78
C SER A 275 17.73 7.23 4.09
N LYS A 276 18.91 7.86 4.26
CA LYS A 276 20.17 7.16 4.54
C LYS A 276 20.18 6.54 5.93
N GLU A 277 19.63 7.23 6.93
CA GLU A 277 19.54 6.71 8.30
C GLU A 277 18.53 5.56 8.38
N ILE A 278 17.41 5.66 7.67
CA ILE A 278 16.39 4.59 7.63
C ILE A 278 16.92 3.36 6.90
N SER A 279 17.52 3.52 5.71
CA SER A 279 18.14 2.42 4.96
C SER A 279 19.36 1.82 5.68
N GLY A 280 20.05 2.61 6.50
CA GLY A 280 21.15 2.19 7.35
C GLY A 280 20.75 1.61 8.71
N MET A 281 19.45 1.32 8.93
CA MET A 281 18.96 0.71 10.19
C MET A 281 19.81 -0.52 10.56
N GLU A 282 20.21 -0.60 11.82
CA GLU A 282 20.85 -1.80 12.35
C GLU A 282 19.84 -2.95 12.38
N VAL A 283 20.18 -4.08 11.78
CA VAL A 283 19.33 -5.27 11.69
C VAL A 283 20.10 -6.54 12.01
N THR A 284 19.36 -7.56 12.43
CA THR A 284 19.85 -8.93 12.64
C THR A 284 18.82 -9.93 12.13
N THR A 285 19.18 -11.21 12.08
CA THR A 285 18.26 -12.29 11.72
C THR A 285 17.80 -13.02 12.97
N ASN A 286 16.49 -13.12 13.17
CA ASN A 286 15.93 -13.87 14.30
C ASN A 286 15.91 -15.39 14.04
N GLU A 287 15.52 -16.19 15.04
CA GLU A 287 15.45 -17.65 14.93
C GLU A 287 14.51 -18.15 13.81
N ALA A 288 13.52 -17.34 13.43
CA ALA A 288 12.59 -17.64 12.34
C ALA A 288 13.13 -17.23 10.95
N GLY A 289 14.38 -16.77 10.85
CA GLY A 289 15.00 -16.34 9.61
C GLY A 289 14.54 -14.96 9.11
N LYS A 290 13.85 -14.17 9.95
CA LYS A 290 13.37 -12.83 9.57
C LYS A 290 14.39 -11.76 9.94
N THR A 291 14.55 -10.77 9.06
CA THR A 291 15.28 -9.53 9.32
C THR A 291 14.50 -8.68 10.33
N VAL A 292 15.04 -8.52 11.54
CA VAL A 292 14.47 -7.72 12.63
C VAL A 292 15.43 -6.59 13.01
N THR A 293 14.93 -5.53 13.63
CA THR A 293 15.79 -4.43 14.08
C THR A 293 16.75 -4.87 15.19
N ALA A 294 17.97 -4.35 15.15
CA ALA A 294 18.96 -4.39 16.21
C ALA A 294 19.20 -2.99 16.83
N ASP A 295 18.50 -1.96 16.32
CA ASP A 295 18.52 -0.60 16.83
C ASP A 295 17.90 -0.57 18.24
N LYS A 296 18.67 -0.10 19.22
CA LYS A 296 18.26 -0.12 20.63
C LYS A 296 17.06 0.77 20.93
N ASP A 297 16.86 1.83 20.17
CA ASP A 297 15.75 2.75 20.35
C ASP A 297 14.46 2.12 19.81
N LEU A 298 14.55 1.41 18.67
CA LEU A 298 13.41 0.75 18.05
C LEU A 298 13.03 -0.59 18.71
N MET A 299 13.99 -1.37 19.23
CA MET A 299 13.74 -2.71 19.79
C MET A 299 12.75 -2.73 20.97
N THR A 300 12.58 -1.61 21.67
CA THR A 300 11.58 -1.48 22.75
C THR A 300 10.15 -1.42 22.21
N GLY A 301 10.00 -1.01 20.95
CA GLY A 301 8.76 -0.81 20.24
C GLY A 301 8.44 -1.89 19.21
N CYS A 302 9.45 -2.44 18.54
CA CYS A 302 9.30 -3.31 17.38
C CYS A 302 10.28 -4.49 17.42
N THR A 303 9.75 -5.70 17.28
CA THR A 303 10.52 -6.97 17.18
C THR A 303 10.08 -7.82 16.00
N MET A 304 9.12 -7.32 15.21
CA MET A 304 8.66 -7.95 13.99
C MET A 304 9.67 -7.77 12.85
N GLY A 305 9.44 -8.47 11.74
CA GLY A 305 10.26 -8.28 10.55
C GLY A 305 10.09 -6.85 10.00
N VAL A 306 11.20 -6.17 9.71
CA VAL A 306 11.21 -4.75 9.30
C VAL A 306 11.62 -4.51 7.84
N ASP A 307 12.05 -5.56 7.13
CA ASP A 307 12.62 -5.43 5.78
C ASP A 307 11.66 -4.78 4.77
N SER A 308 10.41 -5.24 4.68
CA SER A 308 9.42 -4.65 3.77
C SER A 308 9.03 -3.23 4.16
N LEU A 309 8.90 -2.94 5.47
CA LEU A 309 8.58 -1.62 6.00
C LEU A 309 9.70 -0.61 5.74
N GLN A 310 10.95 -1.00 5.95
CA GLN A 310 12.13 -0.20 5.63
C GLN A 310 12.18 0.09 4.12
N LYS A 311 12.06 -0.94 3.28
CA LYS A 311 12.12 -0.80 1.82
C LYS A 311 11.02 0.12 1.31
N VAL A 312 9.77 -0.08 1.71
CA VAL A 312 8.66 0.75 1.22
C VAL A 312 8.82 2.20 1.68
N THR A 313 9.29 2.44 2.90
CA THR A 313 9.56 3.79 3.42
C THR A 313 10.64 4.48 2.60
N VAL A 314 11.76 3.79 2.33
CA VAL A 314 12.86 4.34 1.52
C VAL A 314 12.42 4.62 0.08
N THR A 315 11.65 3.72 -0.53
CA THR A 315 11.07 3.92 -1.87
C THR A 315 10.11 5.10 -1.88
N ALA A 316 9.25 5.24 -0.87
CA ALA A 316 8.34 6.38 -0.73
C ALA A 316 9.11 7.71 -0.60
N ILE A 317 10.19 7.75 0.18
CA ILE A 317 11.05 8.94 0.29
C ILE A 317 11.66 9.30 -1.07
N ALA A 318 12.15 8.31 -1.83
CA ALA A 318 12.72 8.54 -3.15
C ALA A 318 11.68 9.06 -4.17
N ALA A 319 10.42 8.68 -4.00
CA ALA A 319 9.29 9.13 -4.83
C ALA A 319 8.67 10.46 -4.36
N ALA A 320 9.21 11.11 -3.33
CA ALA A 320 8.60 12.31 -2.75
C ALA A 320 8.59 13.49 -3.73
N SER A 321 7.42 14.12 -3.86
CA SER A 321 7.22 15.32 -4.66
C SER A 321 6.60 16.43 -3.84
N LYS A 322 6.80 17.68 -4.26
CA LYS A 322 6.21 18.85 -3.58
C LYS A 322 4.69 18.80 -3.70
N LEU A 323 4.01 19.28 -2.66
CA LEU A 323 2.57 19.49 -2.70
C LEU A 323 2.21 20.53 -3.78
N ASN A 324 1.07 20.33 -4.45
CA ASN A 324 0.54 21.26 -5.45
C ASN A 324 -0.40 22.30 -4.83
#